data_AF-A0A7V4M074-F1
#
_entry.id   AF-A0A7V4M074-F1
#
_cell.length_a   1.000
_cell.length_b   1.000
_cell.length_c   1.000
_cell.angle_alpha   90.00
_cell.angle_beta   90.00
_cell.angle_gamma   90.00
#
_symmetry.space_group_name_H-M   'P 1'
#
loop_
_entity.id
_entity.type
_entity.pdbx_description
1 polymer ?
#
loop_
_entity_poly.entity_id
_entity_poly.type
_entity_poly.pdbx_seq_one_letter_code
_entity_poly.pdbx_strand_id
1 'polypeptide(L)' 'LIRTSGEMRVSNFMLWQISYTELYVTPVLWPDFREEEFKLALAEYARRQRRFGGIG' A
#
# COMPACT_ATOMS: atom_id res chain seq x y z
N LEU A 1 -2.65 -2.58 0.30
CA LEU A 1 -3.28 -1.63 1.25
C LEU A 1 -2.71 -0.24 0.99
N ILE A 2 -3.55 0.75 0.71
CA ILE A 2 -3.14 2.14 0.57
C ILE A 2 -3.35 2.85 1.91
N ARG A 3 -2.32 3.52 2.43
CA ARG A 3 -2.35 4.35 3.64
C ARG A 3 -1.99 5.78 3.28
N THR A 4 -2.92 6.69 3.52
CA THR A 4 -2.74 8.13 3.36
C THR A 4 -2.20 8.78 4.64
N SER A 5 -1.87 10.06 4.57
CA SER A 5 -1.41 10.88 5.69
C SER A 5 -0.02 10.51 6.25
N GLY A 6 0.78 9.75 5.52
CA GLY A 6 2.20 9.49 5.82
C GLY A 6 2.47 8.55 7.00
N GLU A 7 1.44 8.02 7.65
CA GLU A 7 1.62 7.16 8.82
C GLU A 7 1.97 5.71 8.44
N MET A 8 3.22 5.31 8.70
CA MET A 8 3.73 3.94 8.51
C MET A 8 3.30 3.01 9.64
N ARG A 9 2.00 2.75 9.75
CA ARG A 9 1.42 1.81 10.71
C ARG A 9 0.27 1.02 10.11
N VAL A 10 0.16 -0.24 10.53
CA VAL A 10 -0.97 -1.13 10.23
C VAL A 10 -2.17 -0.83 11.15
N SER A 11 -1.95 -0.26 12.33
CA SER A 11 -3.02 0.04 13.30
C SER A 11 -3.84 -1.23 13.64
N ASN A 12 -5.17 -1.13 13.65
CA ASN A 12 -6.08 -2.25 13.94
C ASN A 12 -6.39 -3.15 12.74
N PHE A 13 -5.66 -3.04 11.61
CA PHE A 13 -5.81 -4.00 10.52
C PHE A 13 -5.11 -5.33 10.88
N MET A 14 -5.82 -6.44 10.74
CA MET A 14 -5.31 -7.75 11.16
C MET A 14 -4.16 -8.19 10.23
N LEU A 15 -2.94 -8.32 10.79
CA LEU A 15 -1.74 -8.72 10.03
C LEU A 15 -1.94 -10.02 9.23
N TRP A 16 -2.69 -10.97 9.78
CA TRP A 16 -2.98 -12.24 9.12
C TRP A 16 -3.73 -12.06 7.79
N GLN A 17 -4.69 -11.12 7.74
CA GLN A 17 -5.45 -10.78 6.53
C GLN A 17 -4.60 -10.07 5.47
N ILE A 18 -3.45 -9.49 5.85
CA ILE A 18 -2.60 -8.69 4.95
C ILE A 18 -1.18 -9.23 4.82
N SER A 19 -0.94 -10.49 5.21
CA SER A 19 0.37 -11.13 5.31
C SER A 19 1.24 -11.04 4.03
N TYR A 20 0.62 -11.06 2.85
CA TYR A 20 1.28 -10.91 1.54
C TYR A 20 0.76 -9.71 0.74
N THR A 21 0.14 -8.76 1.42
CA THR A 21 -0.39 -7.54 0.81
C THR A 21 0.71 -6.50 0.72
N GLU A 22 0.89 -5.91 -0.46
CA GLU A 22 1.76 -4.74 -0.63
C GLU A 22 1.18 -3.52 0.10
N LEU A 23 2.01 -2.88 0.92
CA LEU A 23 1.68 -1.62 1.58
C LEU A 23 2.17 -0.46 0.69
N TYR A 24 1.24 0.41 0.31
CA TYR A 24 1.52 1.69 -0.34
C TYR A 24 1.20 2.80 0.67
N VAL A 25 2.19 3.62 1.02
CA VAL A 25 2.02 4.70 2.00
C VAL A 25 2.36 6.01 1.32
N THR A 26 1.44 6.98 1.37
CA THR A 26 1.61 8.30 0.76
C THR A 26 1.41 9.41 1.81
N PRO A 27 2.18 10.50 1.76
CA PRO A 27 1.97 11.66 2.62
C PRO A 27 0.67 12.42 2.30
N VAL A 28 0.05 12.18 1.13
CA VAL A 28 -1.20 12.82 0.72
C VAL A 28 -2.30 12.52 1.73
N LEU A 29 -3.01 13.55 2.18
CA LEU A 29 -4.12 13.41 3.12
C LEU A 29 -5.34 12.80 2.40
N TRP A 30 -6.18 12.06 3.14
CA TRP A 30 -7.34 11.39 2.55
C TRP A 30 -8.28 12.32 1.75
N PRO A 31 -8.62 13.54 2.21
CA PRO A 31 -9.46 14.46 1.43
C PRO A 31 -8.85 14.87 0.10
N ASP A 32 -7.52 14.84 -0.01
CA ASP A 32 -6.75 15.26 -1.18
C ASP A 32 -6.35 14.08 -2.08
N PHE A 33 -6.63 12.84 -1.64
CA PHE A 33 -6.38 11.64 -2.43
C PHE A 33 -7.39 11.53 -3.58
N ARG A 34 -6.97 11.89 -4.79
CA ARG A 34 -7.79 11.91 -6.01
C ARG A 34 -7.30 10.87 -7.03
N GLU A 35 -7.92 10.88 -8.22
CA GLU A 35 -7.65 9.92 -9.29
C GLU A 35 -6.17 9.84 -9.69
N GLU A 36 -5.47 10.98 -9.72
CA GLU A 36 -4.05 11.02 -10.07
C GLU A 36 -3.20 10.24 -9.06
N GLU A 37 -3.45 10.44 -7.76
CA GLU A 37 -2.77 9.71 -6.69
C GLU A 37 -3.09 8.22 -6.71
N PHE A 38 -4.31 7.86 -7.08
CA PHE A 38 -4.67 6.47 -7.28
C PHE A 38 -3.90 5.84 -8.46
N LYS A 39 -3.74 6.56 -9.58
CA LYS A 39 -2.93 6.08 -10.72
C LYS A 39 -1.47 5.91 -10.33
N LEU A 40 -0.91 6.84 -9.54
CA LEU A 40 0.45 6.72 -9.00
C LEU A 40 0.59 5.48 -8.11
N ALA A 41 -0.36 5.24 -7.21
CA ALA A 41 -0.39 4.06 -6.36
C ALA A 41 -0.43 2.75 -7.18
N LEU A 42 -1.22 2.72 -8.27
CA LEU A 42 -1.30 1.57 -9.17
C LEU A 42 0.00 1.34 -9.94
N ALA A 43 0.61 2.40 -10.47
CA ALA A 43 1.88 2.32 -11.18
C ALA A 43 2.99 1.78 -10.25
N GLU A 44 3.03 2.25 -9.01
CA GLU A 44 3.99 1.74 -8.03
C GLU A 44 3.72 0.28 -7.67
N TYR A 45 2.46 -0.09 -7.46
CA TYR A 45 2.06 -1.47 -7.21
C TYR A 45 2.50 -2.42 -8.33
N ALA A 46 2.27 -2.03 -9.59
CA ALA A 46 2.63 -2.83 -10.77
C ALA A 46 4.15 -3.06 -10.91
N ARG A 47 4.97 -2.16 -10.36
CA ARG A 47 6.44 -2.26 -10.41
C ARG A 47 7.02 -3.26 -9.41
N ARG A 48 6.24 -3.71 -8.41
CA ARG A 48 6.73 -4.59 -7.35
C ARG A 48 6.69 -6.05 -7.80
N GLN A 49 7.82 -6.74 -7.65
CA GLN A 49 7.90 -8.18 -7.89
C GLN A 49 7.54 -8.95 -6.62
N ARG A 50 6.39 -9.63 -6.67
CA ARG A 50 5.87 -10.42 -5.54
C ARG A 50 6.56 -11.77 -5.50
N ARG A 51 7.16 -12.11 -4.35
CA ARG A 51 7.80 -13.41 -4.13
C ARG A 51 6.87 -14.45 -3.49
N PHE A 52 5.68 -14.07 -3.03
CA PHE A 52 4.64 -14.97 -2.46
C PHE A 52 5.14 -16.03 -1.45
N GLY A 53 6.17 -15.73 -0.65
CA GLY A 53 6.75 -16.72 0.27
C GLY A 53 7.62 -17.79 -0.40
N GLY A 54 7.99 -17.60 -1.67
CA GLY A 54 8.99 -18.39 -2.37
C GLY A 54 10.34 -18.26 -1.67
N ILE A 55 10.78 -19.36 -1.09
CA ILE A 55 12.19 -19.63 -0.75
C ILE A 55 12.92 -19.81 -2.07
N GLY A 56 13.51 -18.72 -2.56
CA GLY A 56 14.57 -18.79 -3.57
C GLY A 56 15.85 -19.36 -2.98
#